data_AF-K0RNT2-F1
#
_entry.id   AF-K0RNT2-F1
#
_cell.length_a   1.000
_cell.length_b   1.000
_cell.length_c   1.000
_cell.angle_alpha   90.00
_cell.angle_beta   90.00
_cell.angle_gamma   90.00
#
_symmetry.space_group_name_H-M   'P 1'
#
loop_
_entity.id
_entity.type
_entity.pdbx_description
1 polymer ?
#
loop_
_entity_poly.entity_id
_entity_poly.type
_entity_poly.pdbx_seq_one_letter_code
_entity_poly.pdbx_strand_id
1 'polypeptide(L)'
;MLSSTVRRAATTMGRRTMATDAAHRPPLDLYGLNARYANATFVAASKSNNLETVESELLAIKNSAENSKEFASFLENPLISRDDKTKTVTDLLSGKTTPVTTNLMTTLAGNARLNNIVGITDDYIKLMKAKRGEG
;
A
#
# COMPACT_ATOMS: atom_id res chain seq x y z
N MET A 1 -22.00 49.62 -33.68
CA MET A 1 -22.96 48.50 -33.58
C MET A 1 -22.14 47.21 -33.72
N LEU A 2 -21.91 46.49 -32.61
CA LEU A 2 -22.50 45.16 -32.31
C LEU A 2 -22.13 44.10 -33.37
N SER A 3 -21.63 42.91 -33.08
CA SER A 3 -21.20 42.22 -31.88
C SER A 3 -20.52 40.92 -32.32
N SER A 4 -19.68 40.38 -31.45
CA SER A 4 -19.03 39.07 -31.46
C SER A 4 -19.94 37.88 -31.77
N THR A 5 -19.40 36.84 -32.41
CA THR A 5 -19.87 35.46 -32.18
C THR A 5 -18.67 34.54 -31.94
N VAL A 6 -18.31 34.44 -30.65
CA VAL A 6 -17.46 33.37 -30.11
C VAL A 6 -18.33 32.12 -30.00
N ARG A 7 -17.98 31.02 -30.69
CA ARG A 7 -18.54 29.69 -30.41
C ARG A 7 -17.63 29.00 -29.39
N ARG A 8 -18.02 29.02 -28.11
CA ARG A 8 -17.43 28.20 -27.06
C ARG A 8 -18.01 26.78 -27.14
N ALA A 9 -17.15 25.80 -27.38
CA ALA A 9 -17.48 24.39 -27.12
C ALA A 9 -17.44 24.16 -25.59
N ALA A 10 -18.54 23.64 -25.03
CA ALA A 10 -18.61 23.25 -23.63
C ALA A 10 -18.07 21.82 -23.48
N THR A 11 -16.90 21.67 -22.86
CA THR A 11 -16.41 20.36 -22.41
C THR A 11 -17.09 20.02 -21.09
N THR A 12 -18.03 19.07 -21.11
CA THR A 12 -18.63 18.49 -19.91
C THR A 12 -17.57 17.69 -19.17
N MET A 13 -16.88 18.34 -18.22
CA MET A 13 -15.98 17.66 -17.29
C MET A 13 -16.82 16.75 -16.39
N GLY A 14 -16.72 15.44 -16.60
CA GLY A 14 -17.33 14.44 -15.74
C GLY A 14 -16.87 14.63 -14.30
N ARG A 15 -17.82 14.90 -13.39
CA ARG A 15 -17.63 14.79 -11.95
C ARG A 15 -17.34 13.33 -11.61
N ARG A 16 -16.06 12.94 -11.69
CA ARG A 16 -15.59 11.68 -11.12
C ARG A 16 -15.87 11.70 -9.61
N THR A 17 -16.29 10.56 -9.11
CA THR A 17 -16.74 10.29 -7.73
C THR A 17 -15.65 10.59 -6.69
N MET A 18 -15.51 11.84 -6.25
CA MET A 18 -14.53 12.23 -5.22
C MET A 18 -14.96 11.84 -3.79
N ALA A 19 -16.24 11.53 -3.58
CA ALA A 19 -16.81 11.28 -2.24
C ALA A 19 -16.44 9.89 -1.68
N THR A 20 -16.40 8.85 -2.52
CA THR A 20 -16.01 7.50 -2.07
C THR A 20 -14.52 7.43 -1.75
N ASP A 21 -13.68 8.19 -2.43
CA ASP A 21 -12.25 8.18 -2.18
C ASP A 21 -11.89 8.85 -0.85
N ALA A 22 -12.66 9.87 -0.41
CA ALA A 22 -12.45 10.54 0.87
C ALA A 22 -12.67 9.63 2.09
N ALA A 23 -13.64 8.70 2.02
CA ALA A 23 -13.97 7.79 3.12
C ALA A 23 -12.86 6.74 3.39
N HIS A 24 -12.02 6.47 2.40
CA HIS A 24 -10.93 5.48 2.48
C HIS A 24 -9.56 6.11 2.69
N ARG A 25 -9.48 7.43 2.87
CA ARG A 25 -8.20 8.12 3.07
C ARG A 25 -7.58 7.76 4.42
N PRO A 26 -6.24 7.67 4.49
CA PRO A 26 -5.54 7.57 5.75
C PRO A 26 -5.88 8.76 6.67
N PRO A 27 -5.98 8.56 8.00
CA PRO A 27 -6.34 9.60 8.96
C PRO A 27 -5.20 10.58 9.29
N LEU A 28 -3.96 10.26 8.90
CA LEU A 28 -2.77 11.09 9.10
C LEU A 28 -2.01 11.24 7.79
N ASP A 29 -1.45 12.43 7.57
CA ASP A 29 -0.53 12.70 6.48
C ASP A 29 0.89 12.25 6.87
N LEU A 30 1.23 11.02 6.51
CA LEU A 30 2.61 10.50 6.62
C LEU A 30 3.37 10.74 5.31
N TYR A 31 4.66 11.07 5.42
CA TYR A 31 5.53 11.38 4.28
C TYR A 31 6.76 10.47 4.22
N GLY A 32 7.35 10.34 3.04
CA GLY A 32 8.52 9.49 2.79
C GLY A 32 8.19 8.23 1.97
N LEU A 33 9.20 7.43 1.69
CA LEU A 33 9.04 6.25 0.82
C LEU A 33 8.12 5.20 1.44
N ASN A 34 8.34 4.87 2.71
CA ASN A 34 7.56 3.87 3.44
C ASN A 34 6.10 4.31 3.59
N ALA A 35 5.90 5.57 4.01
CA ALA A 35 4.58 6.18 4.12
C ALA A 35 3.77 6.13 2.82
N ARG A 36 4.39 6.32 1.64
CA ARG A 36 3.69 6.20 0.36
C ARG A 36 3.11 4.81 0.13
N TYR A 37 3.86 3.76 0.47
CA TYR A 37 3.37 2.38 0.41
C TYR A 37 2.32 2.12 1.48
N ALA A 38 2.54 2.54 2.73
CA ALA A 38 1.59 2.36 3.82
C ALA A 38 0.24 3.05 3.53
N ASN A 39 0.25 4.28 3.03
CA ASN A 39 -0.94 5.03 2.64
C ASN A 39 -1.70 4.32 1.51
N ALA A 40 -1.00 3.84 0.48
CA ALA A 40 -1.62 3.11 -0.62
C ALA A 40 -2.25 1.79 -0.15
N THR A 41 -1.54 1.05 0.70
CA THR A 41 -2.03 -0.20 1.31
C THR A 41 -3.24 0.06 2.20
N PHE A 42 -3.23 1.12 3.00
CA PHE A 42 -4.38 1.52 3.83
C PHE A 42 -5.61 1.80 2.99
N VAL A 43 -5.47 2.57 1.91
CA VAL A 43 -6.59 2.86 0.99
C VAL A 43 -7.13 1.57 0.38
N ALA A 44 -6.26 0.67 -0.08
CA ALA A 44 -6.67 -0.62 -0.64
C ALA A 44 -7.38 -1.50 0.39
N ALA A 45 -6.81 -1.63 1.60
CA ALA A 45 -7.37 -2.39 2.70
C ALA A 45 -8.71 -1.82 3.17
N SER A 46 -8.85 -0.49 3.21
CA SER A 46 -10.10 0.19 3.55
C SER A 46 -11.18 -0.05 2.50
N LYS A 47 -10.84 0.02 1.21
CA LYS A 47 -11.78 -0.29 0.11
C LYS A 47 -12.24 -1.75 0.13
N SER A 48 -11.40 -2.65 0.62
CA SER A 48 -11.70 -4.08 0.77
C SER A 48 -12.24 -4.46 2.15
N ASN A 49 -12.48 -3.51 3.06
CA ASN A 49 -12.90 -3.75 4.45
C ASN A 49 -12.02 -4.74 5.24
N ASN A 50 -10.71 -4.79 4.96
CA ASN A 50 -9.75 -5.73 5.56
C ASN A 50 -8.63 -5.03 6.34
N LEU A 51 -8.88 -3.82 6.88
CA LEU A 51 -7.85 -3.01 7.54
C LEU A 51 -7.12 -3.73 8.68
N GLU A 52 -7.88 -4.36 9.57
CA GLU A 52 -7.36 -5.08 10.75
C GLU A 52 -6.67 -6.40 10.35
N THR A 53 -7.24 -7.12 9.37
CA THR A 53 -6.64 -8.34 8.84
C THR A 53 -5.27 -8.04 8.21
N VAL A 54 -5.19 -7.00 7.38
CA VAL A 54 -3.93 -6.55 6.77
C VAL A 54 -2.93 -6.10 7.84
N GLU A 55 -3.38 -5.40 8.89
CA GLU A 55 -2.49 -5.03 10.01
C GLU A 55 -1.85 -6.26 10.66
N SER A 56 -2.66 -7.27 10.98
CA SER A 56 -2.21 -8.53 11.59
C SER A 56 -1.23 -9.29 10.68
N GLU A 57 -1.52 -9.36 9.39
CA GLU A 57 -0.64 -9.99 8.40
C GLU A 57 0.71 -9.26 8.29
N LEU A 58 0.69 -7.92 8.25
CA LEU A 58 1.91 -7.11 8.21
C LEU A 58 2.75 -7.25 9.48
N LEU A 59 2.10 -7.36 10.65
CA LEU A 59 2.77 -7.64 11.92
C LEU A 59 3.42 -9.04 11.91
N ALA A 60 2.73 -10.06 11.39
CA ALA A 60 3.29 -11.41 11.27
C ALA A 60 4.50 -11.44 10.32
N ILE A 61 4.43 -10.72 9.20
CA ILE A 61 5.55 -10.57 8.26
C ILE A 61 6.72 -9.83 8.92
N LYS A 62 6.46 -8.73 9.62
CA LYS A 62 7.48 -7.97 10.37
C LYS A 62 8.16 -8.86 11.41
N ASN A 63 7.38 -9.57 12.23
CA ASN A 63 7.92 -10.51 13.22
C ASN A 63 8.77 -11.60 12.55
N SER A 64 8.35 -12.12 11.41
CA SER A 64 9.15 -13.11 10.66
C SER A 64 10.47 -12.51 10.17
N ALA A 65 10.46 -11.25 9.71
CA ALA A 65 11.65 -10.54 9.25
C ALA A 65 12.64 -10.26 10.38
N GLU A 66 12.16 -10.02 11.59
CA GLU A 66 13.00 -9.73 12.76
C GLU A 66 13.52 -11.00 13.45
N ASN A 67 12.77 -12.11 13.40
CA ASN A 67 13.10 -13.33 14.15
C ASN A 67 13.71 -14.46 13.30
N SER A 68 13.57 -14.45 11.96
CA SER A 68 14.22 -15.43 11.07
C SER A 68 15.33 -14.77 10.28
N LYS A 69 16.56 -15.22 10.55
CA LYS A 69 17.75 -14.78 9.81
C LYS A 69 17.67 -15.15 8.33
N GLU A 70 17.11 -16.31 8.02
CA GLU A 70 16.92 -16.77 6.64
C GLU A 70 15.97 -15.84 5.88
N PHE A 71 14.85 -15.48 6.50
CA PHE A 71 13.87 -14.59 5.89
C PHE A 71 14.41 -13.17 5.73
N ALA A 72 15.07 -12.62 6.76
CA ALA A 72 15.77 -11.33 6.66
C ALA A 72 16.78 -11.30 5.50
N SER A 73 17.61 -12.35 5.41
CA SER A 73 18.60 -12.49 4.33
C SER A 73 17.94 -12.54 2.96
N PHE A 74 16.81 -13.25 2.82
CA PHE A 74 16.05 -13.28 1.56
C PHE A 74 15.52 -11.89 1.15
N LEU A 75 14.97 -11.12 2.10
CA LEU A 75 14.45 -9.77 1.83
C LEU A 75 15.55 -8.84 1.28
N GLU A 76 16.76 -8.94 1.83
CA GLU A 76 17.90 -8.07 1.52
C GLU A 76 18.76 -8.57 0.34
N ASN A 77 18.73 -9.86 0.00
CA ASN A 77 19.66 -10.45 -0.96
C ASN A 77 19.55 -9.85 -2.38
N PRO A 78 20.55 -9.11 -2.88
CA PRO A 78 20.49 -8.49 -4.21
C PRO A 78 20.78 -9.47 -5.36
N LEU A 79 21.24 -10.70 -5.06
CA LEU A 79 21.61 -11.71 -6.06
C LEU A 79 20.40 -12.43 -6.66
N ILE A 80 19.24 -12.38 -5.99
CA ILE A 80 17.99 -12.94 -6.50
C ILE A 80 17.34 -11.88 -7.39
N SER A 81 16.99 -12.27 -8.63
CA SER A 81 16.33 -11.36 -9.56
C SER A 81 14.99 -10.87 -9.00
N ARG A 82 14.54 -9.68 -9.44
CA ARG A 82 13.25 -9.11 -9.00
C ARG A 82 12.08 -10.02 -9.36
N ASP A 83 12.14 -10.66 -10.53
CA ASP A 83 11.09 -11.56 -11.01
C ASP A 83 11.04 -12.83 -10.15
N ASP A 84 12.20 -13.42 -9.84
CA ASP A 84 12.26 -14.61 -8.99
C ASP A 84 11.81 -14.28 -7.56
N LYS A 85 12.25 -13.15 -6.98
CA LYS A 85 11.74 -12.69 -5.69
C LYS A 85 10.22 -12.51 -5.70
N THR A 86 9.67 -11.92 -6.76
CA THR A 86 8.23 -11.68 -6.88
C THR A 86 7.46 -12.99 -6.95
N LYS A 87 7.94 -13.98 -7.73
CA LYS A 87 7.36 -15.32 -7.79
C LYS A 87 7.41 -16.01 -6.43
N THR A 88 8.59 -16.07 -5.80
CA THR A 88 8.76 -16.70 -4.48
C THR A 88 7.85 -16.07 -3.44
N VAL A 89 7.75 -14.73 -3.39
CA VAL A 89 6.83 -14.03 -2.48
C VAL A 89 5.37 -14.37 -2.77
N THR A 90 4.99 -14.42 -4.04
CA THR A 90 3.62 -14.78 -4.46
C THR A 90 3.29 -16.20 -3.99
N ASP A 91 4.16 -17.17 -4.25
CA ASP A 91 3.95 -18.57 -3.89
C ASP A 91 3.89 -18.77 -2.37
N LEU A 92 4.70 -18.02 -1.61
CA LEU A 92 4.72 -18.09 -0.16
C LEU A 92 3.42 -17.56 0.48
N LEU A 93 2.86 -16.49 -0.08
CA LEU A 93 1.74 -15.73 0.51
C LEU A 93 0.37 -16.04 -0.09
N SER A 94 0.33 -16.59 -1.30
CA SER A 94 -0.90 -16.96 -1.99
C SER A 94 -1.73 -17.93 -1.15
N GLY A 95 -3.01 -17.62 -0.97
CA GLY A 95 -3.94 -18.40 -0.15
C GLY A 95 -3.74 -18.31 1.37
N LYS A 96 -2.68 -17.63 1.85
CA LYS A 96 -2.40 -17.44 3.27
C LYS A 96 -2.66 -16.02 3.77
N THR A 97 -2.61 -15.05 2.86
CA THR A 97 -2.82 -13.64 3.17
C THR A 97 -3.89 -13.02 2.28
N THR A 98 -4.38 -11.85 2.67
CA THR A 98 -5.29 -11.07 1.84
C THR A 98 -4.61 -10.68 0.50
N PRO A 99 -5.41 -10.49 -0.56
CA PRO A 99 -4.89 -9.98 -1.84
C PRO A 99 -4.16 -8.65 -1.69
N VAL A 100 -4.57 -7.80 -0.74
CA VAL A 100 -3.94 -6.51 -0.47
C VAL A 100 -2.50 -6.70 0.01
N THR A 101 -2.28 -7.59 1.00
CA THR A 101 -0.94 -7.90 1.52
C THR A 101 -0.07 -8.56 0.46
N THR A 102 -0.61 -9.52 -0.30
CA THR A 102 0.13 -10.17 -1.39
C THR A 102 0.56 -9.14 -2.45
N ASN A 103 -0.34 -8.23 -2.85
CA ASN A 103 -0.04 -7.18 -3.82
C ASN A 103 1.01 -6.18 -3.32
N LEU A 104 0.99 -5.81 -2.04
CA LEU A 104 2.04 -4.98 -1.45
C LEU A 104 3.39 -5.69 -1.55
N MET A 105 3.47 -6.94 -1.09
CA MET A 105 4.72 -7.69 -1.03
C MET A 105 5.32 -7.95 -2.43
N THR A 106 4.49 -8.28 -3.42
CA THR A 106 4.93 -8.43 -4.81
C THR A 106 5.35 -7.10 -5.44
N THR A 107 4.65 -6.01 -5.12
CA THR A 107 5.05 -4.66 -5.55
C THR A 107 6.42 -4.30 -4.99
N LEU A 108 6.69 -4.58 -3.71
CA LEU A 108 7.99 -4.33 -3.10
C LEU A 108 9.08 -5.22 -3.73
N ALA A 109 8.77 -6.49 -4.00
CA ALA A 109 9.69 -7.43 -4.65
C ALA A 109 10.12 -6.93 -6.05
N GLY A 110 9.14 -6.58 -6.89
CA GLY A 110 9.37 -6.06 -8.24
C GLY A 110 10.11 -4.71 -8.27
N ASN A 111 10.12 -3.98 -7.15
CA ASN A 111 10.81 -2.70 -7.01
C ASN A 111 12.13 -2.77 -6.24
N ALA A 112 12.58 -3.97 -5.83
CA ALA A 112 13.74 -4.16 -4.95
C ALA A 112 13.65 -3.35 -3.62
N ARG A 113 12.46 -3.35 -3.01
CA ARG A 113 12.12 -2.64 -1.76
C ARG A 113 11.58 -3.56 -0.66
N LEU A 114 11.81 -4.87 -0.76
CA LEU A 114 11.32 -5.83 0.25
C LEU A 114 11.92 -5.60 1.64
N ASN A 115 13.15 -5.10 1.70
CA ASN A 115 13.82 -4.70 2.93
C ASN A 115 13.12 -3.52 3.65
N ASN A 116 12.30 -2.73 2.95
CA ASN A 116 11.53 -1.64 3.56
C ASN A 116 10.27 -2.12 4.31
N ILE A 117 9.93 -3.41 4.27
CA ILE A 117 8.67 -3.92 4.80
C ILE A 117 8.47 -3.58 6.29
N VAL A 118 9.53 -3.64 7.10
CA VAL A 118 9.47 -3.32 8.54
C VAL A 118 9.01 -1.88 8.75
N GLY A 119 9.62 -0.92 8.05
CA GLY A 119 9.25 0.49 8.17
C GLY A 119 7.89 0.83 7.55
N ILE A 120 7.46 0.11 6.51
CA ILE A 120 6.12 0.23 5.94
C ILE A 120 5.07 -0.27 6.94
N THR A 121 5.33 -1.39 7.61
CA THR A 121 4.46 -1.93 8.67
C THR A 121 4.34 -0.93 9.83
N ASP A 122 5.44 -0.31 10.25
CA ASP A 122 5.41 0.71 11.31
C ASP A 122 4.55 1.93 10.95
N ASP A 123 4.67 2.43 9.72
CA ASP A 123 3.84 3.53 9.24
C ASP A 123 2.36 3.12 9.12
N TYR A 124 2.08 1.90 8.67
CA TYR A 124 0.71 1.38 8.62
C TYR A 124 0.07 1.29 10.01
N ILE A 125 0.82 0.84 11.03
CA ILE A 125 0.34 0.79 12.42
C ILE A 125 0.03 2.20 12.94
N LYS A 126 0.85 3.21 12.63
CA LYS A 126 0.56 4.61 13.00
C LYS A 126 -0.78 5.08 12.39
N LEU A 127 -1.05 4.72 11.13
CA LEU A 127 -2.34 5.03 10.49
C LEU A 127 -3.51 4.33 11.20
N MET A 128 -3.35 3.07 11.58
CA MET A 128 -4.38 2.30 12.29
C MET A 128 -4.66 2.84 13.70
N LYS A 129 -3.61 3.21 14.44
CA LYS A 129 -3.71 3.88 15.75
C LYS A 129 -4.49 5.19 15.67
N ALA A 130 -4.13 6.05 14.72
CA ALA A 130 -4.85 7.30 14.49
C ALA A 130 -6.30 7.09 14.05
N LYS A 131 -6.59 6.04 13.28
CA LYS A 131 -7.97 5.66 12.92
C LYS A 131 -8.79 5.29 14.16
N ARG A 132 -8.17 4.62 15.14
CA ARG A 132 -8.79 4.25 16.43
C ARG A 132 -8.88 5.42 17.42
N GLY A 133 -8.24 6.56 17.13
CA GLY A 133 -8.14 7.68 18.07
C GLY A 133 -7.09 7.48 19.15
N GLU A 134 -6.22 6.49 18.98
CA GLU A 134 -5.08 6.21 19.86
C GLU A 134 -3.87 6.99 19.33
N GLY A 135 -3.59 8.16 19.90
CA GLY A 135 -2.51 9.06 19.47
C GLY A 135 -1.61 9.45 20.64
#